data_AF-A0A0A3HUU6-F1
#
_entry.id   AF-A0A0A3HUU6-F1
#
_cell.length_a   1.000
_cell.length_b   1.000
_cell.length_c   1.000
_cell.angle_alpha   90.00
_cell.angle_beta   90.00
_cell.angle_gamma   90.00
#
_symmetry.space_group_name_H-M   'P 1'
#
loop_
_entity.id
_entity.type
_entity.pdbx_description
1 polymer ?
#
loop_
_entity_poly.entity_id
_entity_poly.type
_entity_poly.pdbx_seq_one_letter_code
_entity_poly.pdbx_strand_id
1 'polypeptide(L)'
;MLMFRSILFIQYAIILAISFVSGVVCFQVFPLDKSMKLISYIDPRVLDITDISVWETVLPLIGWMVLVLFFATHPYLHVLAKLVVGVKITFFGFSSVFLLTQQESLLIYSVWWFPFQLVYCFLLFLLCSVYSAKRVGPNKKYVFSQKLFVTLLITLSIICVGEILSISYILPRL
;
A
#
# COMPACT_ATOMS: atom_id res chain seq x y z
N MET A 1 25.27 11.27 -7.08
CA MET A 1 24.42 10.07 -6.92
C MET A 1 23.41 10.19 -5.76
N LEU A 2 23.77 10.81 -4.63
CA LEU A 2 22.84 11.12 -3.52
C LEU A 2 21.66 12.02 -3.96
N MET A 3 21.94 13.08 -4.72
CA MET A 3 20.92 14.06 -5.14
C MET A 3 19.75 13.43 -5.93
N PHE A 4 20.03 12.47 -6.83
CA PHE A 4 19.00 11.77 -7.59
C PHE A 4 18.17 10.80 -6.73
N ARG A 5 18.76 10.20 -5.69
CA ARG A 5 18.04 9.30 -4.76
C ARG A 5 17.11 10.08 -3.83
N SER A 6 17.56 11.24 -3.34
CA SER A 6 16.73 12.12 -2.51
C SER A 6 15.52 12.66 -3.28
N ILE A 7 15.69 13.01 -4.56
CA ILE A 7 14.58 13.48 -5.40
C ILE A 7 13.50 12.39 -5.58
N LEU A 8 13.90 11.13 -5.81
CA LEU A 8 12.95 10.02 -5.93
C LEU A 8 12.18 9.77 -4.63
N PHE A 9 12.87 9.83 -3.49
CA PHE A 9 12.23 9.69 -2.18
C PHE A 9 11.21 10.80 -1.92
N ILE A 10 11.58 12.05 -2.21
CA ILE A 10 10.67 13.20 -2.11
C ILE A 10 9.47 13.04 -3.04
N GLN A 11 9.68 12.61 -4.28
CA GLN A 11 8.57 12.34 -5.21
C GLN A 11 7.60 11.28 -4.68
N TYR A 12 8.10 10.17 -4.14
CA TYR A 12 7.24 9.15 -3.55
C TYR A 12 6.51 9.64 -2.31
N ALA A 13 7.16 10.42 -1.44
CA ALA A 13 6.53 11.03 -0.28
C ALA A 13 5.40 12.00 -0.69
N ILE A 14 5.62 12.82 -1.72
CA ILE A 14 4.60 13.73 -2.25
C ILE A 14 3.42 12.96 -2.83
N ILE A 15 3.66 11.94 -3.67
CA ILE A 15 2.59 11.12 -4.24
C ILE A 15 1.81 10.45 -3.11
N LEU A 16 2.50 9.90 -2.11
CA LEU A 16 1.87 9.29 -0.95
C LEU A 16 0.97 10.29 -0.20
N ALA A 17 1.48 11.49 0.11
CA ALA A 17 0.71 12.50 0.81
C ALA A 17 -0.53 12.95 0.03
N ILE A 18 -0.37 13.26 -1.26
CA ILE A 18 -1.48 13.71 -2.12
C ILE A 18 -2.52 12.60 -2.27
N SER A 19 -2.10 11.37 -2.56
CA SER A 19 -3.00 10.23 -2.69
C SER A 19 -3.72 9.90 -1.39
N PHE A 20 -3.06 10.06 -0.24
CA PHE A 20 -3.69 9.82 1.05
C PHE A 20 -4.77 10.86 1.33
N VAL A 21 -4.44 12.14 1.16
CA VAL A 21 -5.39 13.26 1.34
C VAL A 21 -6.55 13.15 0.37
N SER A 22 -6.32 12.76 -0.89
CA SER A 22 -7.41 12.55 -1.84
C SER A 22 -8.35 11.44 -1.39
N GLY A 23 -7.84 10.37 -0.77
CA GLY A 23 -8.63 9.32 -0.16
C GLY A 23 -9.51 9.82 0.99
N VAL A 24 -8.93 10.64 1.86
CA VAL A 24 -9.62 11.29 2.99
C VAL A 24 -10.78 12.16 2.48
N VAL A 25 -10.53 13.01 1.48
CA VAL A 25 -11.55 13.88 0.88
C VAL A 25 -12.61 13.05 0.15
N CYS A 26 -12.22 12.00 -0.56
CA CYS A 26 -13.14 11.13 -1.29
C CYS A 26 -14.15 10.47 -0.34
N PHE A 27 -13.73 10.05 0.86
CA PHE A 27 -14.64 9.51 1.87
C PHE A 27 -15.70 10.54 2.31
N GLN A 28 -15.30 11.80 2.51
CA GLN A 28 -16.22 12.87 2.94
C GLN A 28 -17.32 13.19 1.92
N VAL A 29 -17.07 12.91 0.64
CA VAL A 29 -18.03 13.16 -0.45
C VAL A 29 -18.94 11.95 -0.68
N PHE A 30 -18.49 10.75 -0.31
CA PHE A 30 -19.23 9.51 -0.56
C PHE A 30 -20.27 9.25 0.54
N PRO A 31 -21.49 8.82 0.18
CA PRO A 31 -22.45 8.35 1.18
C PRO A 31 -21.96 7.04 1.81
N LEU A 32 -22.24 6.87 3.10
CA LEU A 32 -21.73 5.78 3.92
C LEU A 32 -21.98 4.38 3.32
N ASP A 33 -23.18 4.12 2.80
CA ASP A 33 -23.53 2.83 2.21
C ASP A 33 -22.63 2.47 1.01
N LYS A 34 -22.28 3.47 0.20
CA LYS A 34 -21.39 3.28 -0.97
C LYS A 34 -19.95 3.10 -0.51
N SER A 35 -19.55 3.80 0.54
CA SER A 35 -18.23 3.66 1.15
C SER A 35 -18.02 2.26 1.72
N MET A 36 -18.97 1.75 2.50
CA MET A 36 -18.91 0.38 3.05
C MET A 36 -18.87 -0.66 1.93
N LYS A 37 -19.67 -0.48 0.87
CA LYS A 37 -19.66 -1.39 -0.29
C LYS A 37 -18.32 -1.36 -1.04
N LEU A 38 -17.68 -0.20 -1.16
CA LEU A 38 -16.36 -0.11 -1.78
C LEU A 38 -15.30 -0.81 -0.92
N ILE A 39 -15.36 -0.61 0.39
CA ILE A 39 -14.44 -1.22 1.36
C ILE A 39 -14.58 -2.75 1.32
N SER A 40 -15.80 -3.29 1.30
CA SER A 40 -16.01 -4.75 1.28
C SER A 40 -15.41 -5.43 0.06
N TYR A 41 -15.33 -4.74 -1.08
CA TYR A 41 -14.70 -5.29 -2.29
C TYR A 41 -13.17 -5.27 -2.26
N ILE A 42 -12.57 -4.30 -1.59
CA ILE A 42 -11.11 -4.10 -1.62
C ILE A 42 -10.44 -4.72 -0.40
N ASP A 43 -10.98 -4.45 0.79
CA ASP A 43 -10.46 -4.96 2.05
C ASP A 43 -11.57 -5.07 3.11
N PRO A 44 -12.27 -6.22 3.19
CA PRO A 44 -13.42 -6.39 4.08
C PRO A 44 -13.05 -6.33 5.56
N ARG A 45 -11.77 -6.54 5.92
CA ARG A 45 -11.25 -6.50 7.30
C ARG A 45 -11.42 -5.13 7.96
N VAL A 46 -11.59 -4.08 7.17
CA VAL A 46 -11.85 -2.73 7.65
C VAL A 46 -13.28 -2.60 8.21
N LEU A 47 -14.22 -3.43 7.73
CA LEU A 47 -15.61 -3.41 8.17
C LEU A 47 -15.83 -4.24 9.42
N ASP A 48 -15.27 -5.46 9.44
CA ASP A 48 -15.40 -6.38 10.56
C ASP A 48 -14.03 -6.76 11.10
N ILE A 49 -13.81 -6.42 12.36
CA ILE A 49 -12.54 -6.58 13.06
C ILE A 49 -12.52 -7.85 13.90
N THR A 50 -13.69 -8.40 14.20
CA THR A 50 -13.82 -9.43 15.23
C THR A 50 -13.30 -10.79 14.79
N ASP A 51 -13.40 -11.12 13.50
CA ASP A 51 -12.96 -12.39 12.91
C ASP A 51 -12.09 -12.16 11.67
N ILE A 52 -11.00 -11.40 11.80
CA ILE A 52 -10.06 -11.21 10.69
C ILE A 52 -9.26 -12.49 10.47
N SER A 53 -9.50 -13.15 9.33
CA SER A 53 -8.74 -14.33 8.94
C SER A 53 -7.35 -13.97 8.39
N VAL A 54 -6.40 -14.90 8.53
CA VAL A 54 -5.05 -14.73 7.94
C VAL A 54 -5.12 -14.56 6.42
N TRP A 55 -6.05 -15.25 5.77
CA TRP A 55 -6.24 -15.20 4.31
C TRP A 55 -6.71 -13.83 3.83
N GLU A 56 -7.60 -13.17 4.56
CA GLU A 56 -8.04 -11.82 4.24
C GLU A 56 -6.91 -10.80 4.38
N THR A 57 -5.84 -11.12 5.13
CA THR A 57 -4.65 -10.28 5.23
C THR A 57 -3.68 -10.50 4.08
N VAL A 58 -3.43 -11.76 3.75
CA VAL A 58 -2.45 -12.14 2.73
C VAL A 58 -2.98 -11.87 1.31
N LEU A 59 -4.25 -12.14 1.03
CA LEU A 59 -4.82 -12.04 -0.32
C LEU A 59 -4.79 -10.61 -0.90
N PRO A 60 -5.26 -9.56 -0.20
CA PRO A 60 -5.19 -8.19 -0.73
C PRO A 60 -3.75 -7.75 -0.96
N LEU A 61 -2.83 -8.10 -0.05
CA LEU A 61 -1.41 -7.76 -0.19
C LEU A 61 -0.81 -8.39 -1.45
N ILE A 62 -1.05 -9.69 -1.67
CA ILE A 62 -0.62 -10.39 -2.89
C ILE A 62 -1.26 -9.76 -4.13
N GLY A 63 -2.56 -9.45 -4.09
CA GLY A 63 -3.27 -8.80 -5.19
C GLY A 63 -2.61 -7.49 -5.62
N TRP A 64 -2.31 -6.61 -4.66
CA TRP A 64 -1.62 -5.35 -4.93
C TRP A 64 -0.19 -5.54 -5.42
N MET A 65 0.57 -6.50 -4.86
CA MET A 65 1.91 -6.82 -5.34
C MET A 65 1.90 -7.30 -6.80
N VAL A 66 1.00 -8.23 -7.14
CA VAL A 66 0.88 -8.78 -8.49
C VAL A 66 0.49 -7.69 -9.49
N LEU A 67 -0.48 -6.84 -9.14
CA LEU A 67 -0.86 -5.70 -9.99
C LEU A 67 0.32 -4.76 -10.23
N VAL A 68 1.04 -4.39 -9.17
CA VAL A 68 2.21 -3.52 -9.29
C VAL A 68 3.29 -4.15 -10.16
N LEU A 69 3.61 -5.43 -9.96
CA LEU A 69 4.60 -6.14 -10.77
C LEU A 69 4.17 -6.30 -12.24
N PHE A 70 2.88 -6.56 -12.48
CA PHE A 70 2.33 -6.66 -13.83
C PHE A 70 2.56 -5.36 -14.61
N PHE A 71 2.22 -4.19 -14.03
CA PHE A 71 2.47 -2.92 -14.71
C PHE A 71 3.96 -2.52 -14.71
N ALA A 72 4.72 -2.89 -13.68
CA ALA A 72 6.14 -2.55 -13.57
C ALA A 72 7.05 -3.38 -14.49
N THR A 73 6.60 -4.55 -14.96
CA THR A 73 7.37 -5.35 -15.95
C THR A 73 7.25 -4.80 -17.37
N HIS A 74 6.22 -4.00 -17.66
CA HIS A 74 5.99 -3.47 -18.99
C HIS A 74 6.68 -2.09 -19.20
N PRO A 75 7.56 -1.96 -20.21
CA PRO A 75 8.41 -0.78 -20.39
C PRO A 75 7.64 0.53 -20.62
N TYR A 76 6.42 0.45 -21.15
CA TYR A 76 5.52 1.59 -21.39
C TYR A 76 4.57 1.87 -20.22
N LEU A 77 4.38 0.92 -19.29
CA LEU A 77 3.38 1.02 -18.22
C LEU A 77 3.99 1.30 -16.84
N HIS A 78 5.30 1.57 -16.76
CA HIS A 78 5.96 1.94 -15.50
C HIS A 78 5.30 3.12 -14.76
N VAL A 79 4.72 4.07 -15.50
CA VAL A 79 3.98 5.19 -14.90
C VAL A 79 2.66 4.70 -14.30
N LEU A 80 1.98 3.77 -14.96
CA LEU A 80 0.76 3.14 -14.46
C LEU A 80 1.02 2.32 -13.19
N ALA A 81 2.17 1.66 -13.07
CA ALA A 81 2.53 0.97 -11.83
C ALA A 81 2.53 1.92 -10.61
N LYS A 82 3.06 3.15 -10.77
CA LYS A 82 3.01 4.18 -9.73
C LYS A 82 1.58 4.67 -9.46
N LEU A 83 0.76 4.76 -10.50
CA LEU A 83 -0.65 5.12 -10.36
C LEU A 83 -1.41 4.06 -9.55
N VAL A 84 -1.18 2.77 -9.79
CA VAL A 84 -1.78 1.67 -9.02
C VAL A 84 -1.41 1.79 -7.53
N VAL A 85 -0.16 2.08 -7.21
CA VAL A 85 0.25 2.34 -5.81
C VAL A 85 -0.45 3.58 -5.26
N GLY A 86 -0.60 4.64 -6.05
CA GLY A 86 -1.37 5.83 -5.68
C GLY A 86 -2.84 5.50 -5.35
N VAL A 87 -3.50 4.67 -6.15
CA VAL A 87 -4.88 4.21 -5.90
C VAL A 87 -4.96 3.42 -4.59
N LYS A 88 -4.00 2.53 -4.31
CA LYS A 88 -3.92 1.82 -3.02
C LYS A 88 -3.78 2.79 -1.85
N ILE A 89 -2.99 3.84 -2.00
CA ILE A 89 -2.81 4.86 -0.96
C ILE A 89 -4.07 5.69 -0.76
N THR A 90 -4.78 6.00 -1.84
CA THR A 90 -6.10 6.63 -1.76
C THR A 90 -7.09 5.74 -1.02
N PHE A 91 -7.11 4.44 -1.28
CA PHE A 91 -7.92 3.51 -0.49
C PHE A 91 -7.49 3.44 0.98
N PHE A 92 -6.19 3.51 1.25
CA PHE A 92 -5.64 3.60 2.61
C PHE A 92 -6.17 4.84 3.35
N GLY A 93 -6.10 6.03 2.73
CA GLY A 93 -6.67 7.26 3.28
C GLY A 93 -8.19 7.19 3.48
N PHE A 94 -8.91 6.64 2.51
CA PHE A 94 -10.35 6.44 2.57
C PHE A 94 -10.77 5.56 3.76
N SER A 95 -10.11 4.40 3.90
CA SER A 95 -10.37 3.45 4.98
C SER A 95 -9.97 4.00 6.35
N SER A 96 -8.94 4.85 6.41
CA SER A 96 -8.52 5.51 7.63
C SER A 96 -9.63 6.41 8.20
N VAL A 97 -10.31 7.18 7.36
CA VAL A 97 -11.44 8.01 7.80
C VAL A 97 -12.61 7.15 8.25
N PHE A 98 -12.90 6.07 7.54
CA PHE A 98 -13.94 5.12 7.93
C PHE A 98 -13.70 4.57 9.35
N LEU A 99 -12.51 4.03 9.63
CA LEU A 99 -12.16 3.48 10.94
C LEU A 99 -12.26 4.53 12.06
N LEU A 100 -11.80 5.75 11.79
CA LEU A 100 -11.82 6.84 12.76
C LEU A 100 -13.23 7.37 13.05
N THR A 101 -14.14 7.33 12.07
CA THR A 101 -15.48 7.93 12.20
C THR A 101 -16.56 6.92 12.57
N GLN A 102 -16.44 5.65 12.19
CA GLN A 102 -17.49 4.65 12.36
C GLN A 102 -17.19 3.62 13.44
N GLN A 103 -15.94 3.21 13.59
CA GLN A 103 -15.56 2.24 14.61
C GLN A 103 -15.08 2.89 15.91
N GLU A 104 -14.98 4.23 15.94
CA GLU A 104 -14.60 5.07 17.09
C GLU A 104 -13.32 4.64 17.83
N SER A 105 -12.52 3.76 17.22
CA SER A 105 -11.33 3.19 17.84
C SER A 105 -10.07 3.74 17.19
N LEU A 106 -9.66 4.89 17.70
CA LEU A 106 -8.39 5.51 17.35
C LEU A 106 -7.20 4.58 17.63
N LEU A 107 -7.33 3.69 18.62
CA LEU A 107 -6.31 2.70 18.97
C LEU A 107 -6.20 1.60 17.91
N ILE A 108 -7.32 1.01 17.47
CA ILE A 108 -7.32 0.02 16.38
C ILE A 108 -6.69 0.61 15.11
N TYR A 109 -7.10 1.83 14.77
CA TYR A 109 -6.55 2.55 13.63
C TYR A 109 -5.03 2.78 13.75
N SER A 110 -4.57 3.29 14.91
CA SER A 110 -3.17 3.71 15.09
C SER A 110 -2.20 2.55 15.31
N VAL A 111 -2.65 1.44 15.90
CA VAL A 111 -1.80 0.30 16.24
C VAL A 111 -1.71 -0.71 15.10
N TRP A 112 -2.82 -0.97 14.40
CA TRP A 112 -2.88 -2.00 13.36
C TRP A 112 -3.05 -1.44 11.95
N TRP A 113 -4.00 -0.55 11.70
CA TRP A 113 -4.27 -0.17 10.31
C TRP A 113 -3.19 0.77 9.74
N PHE A 114 -2.93 1.88 10.42
CA PHE A 114 -2.04 2.93 9.93
C PHE A 114 -0.59 2.49 9.70
N PRO A 115 0.14 1.93 10.69
CA PRO A 115 1.57 1.68 10.54
C PRO A 115 1.85 0.60 9.48
N PHE A 116 1.07 -0.47 9.46
CA PHE A 116 1.27 -1.56 8.51
C PHE A 116 0.93 -1.13 7.08
N GLN A 117 -0.22 -0.48 6.87
CA GLN A 117 -0.60 0.00 5.53
C GLN A 117 0.34 1.07 5.00
N LEU A 118 0.86 1.96 5.86
CA LEU A 118 1.86 2.96 5.46
C LEU A 118 3.13 2.28 4.94
N VAL A 119 3.66 1.29 5.67
CA VAL A 119 4.89 0.62 5.26
C VAL A 119 4.67 -0.21 4.00
N TYR A 120 3.52 -0.89 3.85
CA TYR A 120 3.21 -1.59 2.60
C TYR A 120 3.19 -0.65 1.40
N CYS A 121 2.56 0.52 1.52
CA CYS A 121 2.53 1.50 0.43
C CYS A 121 3.95 1.96 0.05
N PHE A 122 4.82 2.17 1.05
CA PHE A 122 6.22 2.52 0.80
C PHE A 122 6.98 1.38 0.09
N LEU A 123 6.79 0.14 0.53
CA LEU A 123 7.41 -1.03 -0.08
C LEU A 123 6.91 -1.28 -1.50
N LEU A 124 5.64 -1.03 -1.79
CA LEU A 124 5.08 -1.10 -3.15
C LEU A 124 5.68 -0.03 -4.08
N PHE A 125 5.93 1.19 -3.59
CA PHE A 125 6.69 2.18 -4.37
C PHE A 125 8.12 1.73 -4.66
N LEU A 126 8.79 1.13 -3.68
CA LEU A 126 10.11 0.55 -3.90
C LEU A 126 10.04 -0.64 -4.87
N LEU A 127 8.94 -1.41 -4.87
CA LEU A 127 8.72 -2.51 -5.81
C LEU A 127 8.65 -2.00 -7.26
N CYS A 128 8.01 -0.84 -7.49
CA CYS A 128 8.05 -0.15 -8.79
C CYS A 128 9.47 0.20 -9.26
N SER A 129 10.45 0.31 -8.34
CA SER A 129 11.85 0.62 -8.65
C SER A 129 12.72 -0.61 -8.95
N VAL A 130 12.20 -1.83 -8.75
CA VAL A 130 12.90 -3.09 -9.04
C VAL A 130 13.28 -3.19 -10.52
N TYR A 131 12.38 -2.75 -11.39
CA TYR A 131 12.60 -2.66 -12.83
C TYR A 131 13.03 -1.24 -13.18
N SER A 132 14.24 -0.86 -12.79
CA SER A 132 14.76 0.48 -13.07
C SER A 132 15.34 0.55 -14.48
N ALA A 133 14.90 1.53 -15.27
CA ALA A 133 15.53 1.86 -16.54
C ALA A 133 16.94 2.42 -16.27
N LYS A 134 17.98 1.65 -16.59
CA LYS A 134 19.37 2.12 -16.55
C LYS A 134 19.71 2.65 -17.94
N ARG A 135 20.08 3.93 -18.05
CA ARG A 135 20.65 4.45 -19.30
C ARG A 135 22.02 3.82 -19.49
N VAL A 136 22.19 3.00 -20.52
CA VAL A 136 23.48 2.43 -20.93
C VAL A 136 23.75 2.96 -22.33
N GLY A 137 24.43 4.10 -22.40
CA GLY A 137 24.62 4.84 -23.66
C GLY A 137 23.35 5.58 -24.13
N PRO A 138 23.12 5.74 -25.45
CA PRO A 138 21.93 6.41 -25.99
C PRO A 138 20.63 5.62 -25.76
N ASN A 139 20.72 4.33 -25.43
CA ASN A 139 19.57 3.45 -25.21
C ASN A 139 19.28 3.23 -23.71
N LYS A 140 17.99 3.28 -23.35
CA LYS A 140 17.51 2.88 -22.02
C LYS A 140 17.36 1.35 -21.99
N LYS A 141 18.09 0.67 -21.11
CA LYS A 141 17.88 -0.77 -20.83
C LYS A 141 17.17 -0.92 -19.49
N TYR A 142 16.10 -1.69 -19.46
CA TYR A 142 15.41 -2.07 -18.23
C TYR A 142 16.15 -3.27 -17.64
N VAL A 143 16.71 -3.11 -16.44
CA VAL A 143 17.46 -4.17 -15.77
C VAL A 143 16.72 -4.54 -14.50
N PHE A 144 16.36 -5.82 -14.38
CA PHE A 144 15.74 -6.37 -13.18
C PHE A 144 16.78 -6.48 -12.06
N SER A 145 16.51 -5.82 -10.93
CA SER A 145 17.36 -5.93 -9.74
C SER A 145 16.89 -7.08 -8.84
N GLN A 146 17.40 -8.29 -9.09
CA GLN A 146 17.02 -9.48 -8.33
C GLN A 146 17.29 -9.33 -6.82
N LYS A 147 18.41 -8.72 -6.43
CA LYS A 147 18.73 -8.49 -5.01
C LYS A 147 17.69 -7.60 -4.32
N LEU A 148 17.30 -6.49 -4.97
CA LEU A 148 16.31 -5.56 -4.43
C LEU A 148 14.93 -6.22 -4.34
N PHE A 149 14.54 -6.99 -5.36
CA PHE A 149 13.30 -7.75 -5.36
C PHE A 149 13.22 -8.74 -4.20
N VAL A 150 14.26 -9.56 -4.00
CA VAL A 150 14.30 -10.54 -2.90
C VAL A 150 14.27 -9.84 -1.55
N THR A 151 15.03 -8.75 -1.37
CA THR A 151 14.97 -7.96 -0.13
C THR A 151 13.57 -7.43 0.15
N LEU A 152 12.88 -6.89 -0.86
CA LEU A 152 11.50 -6.39 -0.68
C LEU A 152 10.51 -7.49 -0.32
N LEU A 153 10.61 -8.67 -0.94
CA LEU A 153 9.74 -9.81 -0.60
C LEU A 153 9.95 -10.28 0.85
N ILE A 154 11.21 -10.34 1.30
CA ILE A 154 11.52 -10.69 2.69
C ILE A 154 10.95 -9.63 3.64
N THR A 155 11.16 -8.35 3.37
CA THR A 155 10.63 -7.26 4.20
C THR A 155 9.10 -7.29 4.23
N LEU A 156 8.43 -7.47 3.08
CA LEU A 156 6.97 -7.59 3.01
C LEU A 156 6.45 -8.78 3.83
N SER A 157 7.14 -9.91 3.78
CA SER A 157 6.78 -11.10 4.56
C SER A 157 6.92 -10.84 6.06
N ILE A 158 8.01 -10.21 6.51
CA ILE A 158 8.22 -9.86 7.91
C ILE A 158 7.11 -8.94 8.42
N ILE A 159 6.74 -7.93 7.63
CA ILE A 159 5.68 -6.99 8.01
C ILE A 159 4.31 -7.65 8.03
N CYS A 160 4.04 -8.55 7.08
CA CYS A 160 2.80 -9.35 7.06
C CYS A 160 2.66 -10.22 8.29
N VAL A 161 3.74 -10.88 8.72
CA VAL A 161 3.75 -11.61 10.00
C VAL A 161 3.50 -10.66 11.16
N GLY A 162 4.15 -9.48 11.18
CA GLY A 162 3.92 -8.46 12.21
C GLY A 162 2.47 -7.97 12.28
N GLU A 163 1.82 -7.80 11.12
CA GLU A 163 0.41 -7.40 11.03
C GLU A 163 -0.49 -8.49 11.61
N ILE A 164 -0.28 -9.75 11.20
CA ILE A 164 -1.04 -10.91 11.71
C ILE A 164 -0.87 -11.04 13.23
N LEU A 165 0.34 -10.85 13.75
CA LEU A 165 0.60 -10.86 15.19
C LEU A 165 -0.15 -9.72 15.90
N SER A 166 -0.19 -8.53 15.30
CA SER A 166 -0.92 -7.39 15.86
C SER A 166 -2.42 -7.64 15.90
N ILE A 167 -2.98 -8.23 14.83
CA ILE A 167 -4.37 -8.66 14.76
C ILE A 167 -4.67 -9.75 15.79
N SER A 168 -3.78 -10.74 15.95
CA SER A 168 -4.06 -11.91 16.78
C SER A 168 -3.88 -11.66 18.28
N TYR A 169 -2.97 -10.76 18.67
CA TYR A 169 -2.56 -10.60 20.07
C TYR A 169 -2.90 -9.23 20.68
N ILE A 170 -2.96 -8.18 19.86
CA ILE A 170 -3.15 -6.82 20.35
C ILE A 170 -4.61 -6.40 20.23
N LEU A 171 -5.21 -6.67 19.07
CA LEU A 171 -6.60 -6.31 18.77
C LEU A 171 -7.66 -6.95 19.68
N PRO A 172 -7.56 -8.23 20.10
CA PRO A 172 -8.53 -8.83 21.03
C PRO A 172 -8.43 -8.29 22.46
N ARG A 173 -7.41 -7.48 22.76
CA ARG A 173 -7.14 -6.91 24.09
C ARG A 173 -7.41 -5.40 24.14
N LEU A 174 -7.79 -4.79 23.03
CA LEU A 174 -8.14 -3.37 22.88
C LEU A 174 -9.66 -3.21 22.85
#